data_AF-A0A101SYH4-F1
#
_entry.id   AF-A0A101SYH4-F1
#
_cell.length_a   1.000
_cell.length_b   1.000
_cell.length_c   1.000
_cell.angle_alpha   90.00
_cell.angle_beta   90.00
_cell.angle_gamma   90.00
#
_symmetry.space_group_name_H-M   'P 1'
#
loop_
_entity.id
_entity.type
_entity.pdbx_description
1 polymer ?
#
loop_
_entity_poly.entity_id
_entity_poly.type
_entity_poly.pdbx_seq_one_letter_code
_entity_poly.pdbx_strand_id
1 'polypeptide(L)'
;MTVPETDTETETDTESLRERALASLTTARARTTLLTTCVEDADLTAQHSPLMSPLVWDLAHIGNQEEQWLLRAVGGREAMRPEIDSLYDAFEHPRSERPSLPLLPPAEARRYAADVRGRALDLLEAADFHGTRLTEAGFAFGMIAQHEQQHDETMLITHQLRTGPQALTAPDPEPRPLFTGPAEVLVPGGPFTMGTSDEPWALDNERPAHPVEVAPFWIDTTPVTNAAYQAFIEDGGYGTERWWTPEGWAHVRRHSLTAPLFWRRDGGQWLRRRFGVTEAVPPDEPVLHVCWYEADAYARWAGRRLPTEAEWEKAARHDPATGRSTRYPWGDADPAPEHANLGQRHLRPAPAGSYPAGASPLGVRQLIGDVWEWTASDFLPYPGFTAFPYKEYSEVFFGPGYKVLRGGSFAVDPVACRGTFRNWDHPVRRQIFSGFRTARSEAV
;
A
#
# COMPACT_ATOMS: atom_id res chain seq x y z
N MET A 1 -9.90 -28.96 44.56
CA MET A 1 -8.96 -29.30 43.48
C MET A 1 -9.43 -28.54 42.26
N THR A 2 -9.03 -27.27 42.18
CA THR A 2 -9.35 -26.33 41.11
C THR A 2 -8.23 -26.43 40.08
N VAL A 3 -8.59 -26.75 38.85
CA VAL A 3 -7.67 -26.82 37.69
C VAL A 3 -7.35 -25.39 37.24
N PRO A 4 -6.09 -25.06 36.87
CA PRO A 4 -5.77 -23.80 36.25
C PRO A 4 -6.10 -23.90 34.75
N GLU A 5 -7.21 -23.30 34.31
CA GLU A 5 -7.56 -23.22 32.88
C GLU A 5 -7.01 -21.94 32.21
N THR A 6 -6.36 -21.04 32.96
CA THR A 6 -5.92 -19.73 32.44
C THR A 6 -4.52 -19.72 31.81
N ASP A 7 -3.57 -20.50 32.32
CA ASP A 7 -2.16 -20.38 31.90
C ASP A 7 -1.90 -20.96 30.50
N THR A 8 -2.60 -22.04 30.12
CA THR A 8 -2.40 -22.71 28.83
C THR A 8 -2.97 -21.93 27.64
N GLU A 9 -4.02 -21.13 27.85
CA GLU A 9 -4.65 -20.33 26.77
C GLU A 9 -3.81 -19.07 26.48
N THR A 10 -3.22 -18.44 27.51
CA THR A 10 -2.30 -17.30 27.37
C THR A 10 -0.93 -17.67 26.82
N GLU A 11 -0.38 -18.84 27.19
CA GLU A 11 0.87 -19.35 26.61
C GLU A 11 0.72 -19.68 25.12
N THR A 12 -0.43 -20.26 24.73
CA THR A 12 -0.74 -20.58 23.32
C THR A 12 -0.90 -19.31 22.48
N ASP A 13 -1.48 -18.24 23.04
CA ASP A 13 -1.61 -16.94 22.36
C ASP A 13 -0.23 -16.24 22.19
N THR A 14 0.63 -16.30 23.21
CA THR A 14 1.98 -15.73 23.17
C THR A 14 2.85 -16.41 22.11
N GLU A 15 2.87 -17.75 22.06
CA GLU A 15 3.66 -18.46 21.04
C GLU A 15 3.14 -18.17 19.63
N SER A 16 1.81 -18.12 19.44
CA SER A 16 1.22 -17.78 18.14
C SER A 16 1.61 -16.37 17.68
N LEU A 17 1.60 -15.38 18.57
CA LEU A 17 2.08 -14.03 18.28
C LEU A 17 3.57 -14.01 17.93
N ARG A 18 4.38 -14.82 18.63
CA ARG A 18 5.82 -14.96 18.36
C ARG A 18 6.07 -15.54 16.97
N GLU A 19 5.39 -16.64 16.64
CA GLU A 19 5.46 -17.29 15.33
C GLU A 19 5.04 -16.33 14.22
N ARG A 20 3.94 -15.60 14.41
CA ARG A 20 3.45 -14.60 13.45
C ARG A 20 4.45 -13.46 13.25
N ALA A 21 5.03 -12.93 14.33
CA ALA A 21 6.04 -11.88 14.27
C ALA A 21 7.31 -12.37 13.56
N LEU A 22 7.80 -13.56 13.91
CA LEU A 22 8.96 -14.20 13.29
C LEU A 22 8.75 -14.41 11.79
N ALA A 23 7.60 -14.97 11.40
CA ALA A 23 7.26 -15.20 10.00
C ALA A 23 7.18 -13.88 9.21
N SER A 24 6.58 -12.83 9.79
CA SER A 24 6.41 -11.53 9.14
C SER A 24 7.76 -10.82 8.93
N LEU A 25 8.61 -10.77 9.97
CA LEU A 25 9.95 -10.17 9.89
C LEU A 25 10.86 -10.95 8.93
N THR A 26 10.80 -12.28 8.97
CA THR A 26 11.60 -13.14 8.07
C THR A 26 11.20 -12.93 6.61
N THR A 27 9.89 -12.89 6.33
CA THR A 27 9.36 -12.65 4.99
C THR A 27 9.77 -11.27 4.46
N ALA A 28 9.64 -10.22 5.28
CA ALA A 28 10.03 -8.86 4.93
C ALA A 28 11.52 -8.77 4.57
N ARG A 29 12.42 -9.31 5.41
CA ARG A 29 13.85 -9.25 5.12
C ARG A 29 14.28 -10.09 3.93
N ALA A 30 13.65 -11.23 3.71
CA ALA A 30 13.89 -12.02 2.51
C ALA A 30 13.57 -11.21 1.25
N ARG A 31 12.47 -10.44 1.27
CA ARG A 31 12.07 -9.54 0.20
C ARG A 31 13.02 -8.34 0.04
N THR A 32 13.37 -7.63 1.12
CA THR A 32 14.40 -6.58 1.10
C THR A 32 15.73 -7.10 0.53
N THR A 33 16.12 -8.32 0.89
CA THR A 33 17.33 -8.97 0.34
C THR A 33 17.19 -9.15 -1.16
N LEU A 34 16.10 -9.76 -1.65
CA LEU A 34 15.85 -9.92 -3.10
C LEU A 34 15.94 -8.60 -3.86
N LEU A 35 15.24 -7.56 -3.38
CA LEU A 35 15.20 -6.26 -4.05
C LEU A 35 16.58 -5.59 -4.10
N THR A 36 17.42 -5.82 -3.09
CA THR A 36 18.75 -5.21 -3.04
C THR A 36 19.85 -6.07 -3.67
N THR A 37 19.68 -7.38 -3.84
CA THR A 37 20.71 -8.25 -4.45
C THR A 37 20.46 -8.56 -5.92
N CYS A 38 19.29 -8.22 -6.47
CA CYS A 38 18.99 -8.41 -7.89
C CYS A 38 19.66 -7.38 -8.82
N VAL A 39 20.44 -6.45 -8.27
CA VAL A 39 21.15 -5.38 -8.99
C VAL A 39 22.59 -5.27 -8.49
N GLU A 40 23.47 -4.72 -9.33
CA GLU A 40 24.86 -4.45 -8.98
C GLU A 40 25.00 -3.24 -8.05
N ASP A 41 26.15 -3.10 -7.37
CA ASP A 41 26.40 -2.00 -6.41
C ASP A 41 26.22 -0.61 -7.02
N ALA A 42 26.53 -0.45 -8.31
CA ALA A 42 26.32 0.81 -9.02
C ALA A 42 24.84 1.19 -9.09
N ASP A 43 23.96 0.22 -9.36
CA ASP A 43 22.51 0.42 -9.37
C ASP A 43 21.94 0.56 -7.96
N LEU A 44 22.51 -0.14 -6.98
CA LEU A 44 22.07 -0.06 -5.58
C LEU A 44 22.32 1.33 -4.97
N THR A 45 23.42 1.97 -5.37
CA THR A 45 23.83 3.30 -4.89
C THR A 45 23.36 4.47 -5.77
N ALA A 46 22.89 4.19 -6.99
CA ALA A 46 22.38 5.20 -7.90
C ALA A 46 21.01 5.76 -7.46
N GLN A 47 20.78 7.04 -7.76
CA GLN A 47 19.46 7.64 -7.75
C GLN A 47 18.78 7.46 -9.10
N HIS A 48 17.87 6.48 -9.19
CA HIS A 48 17.12 6.19 -10.43
C HIS A 48 16.05 7.24 -10.77
N SER A 49 15.62 8.01 -9.78
CA SER A 49 14.69 9.13 -9.93
C SER A 49 14.84 10.09 -8.75
N PRO A 50 14.74 11.42 -8.95
CA PRO A 50 14.72 12.38 -7.83
C PRO A 50 13.56 12.18 -6.84
N LEU A 51 12.54 11.41 -7.22
CA LEU A 51 11.42 11.05 -6.36
C LEU A 51 11.73 9.90 -5.39
N MET A 52 12.86 9.21 -5.56
CA MET A 52 13.20 7.98 -4.85
C MET A 52 14.58 8.08 -4.20
N SER A 53 14.76 7.37 -3.10
CA SER A 53 16.10 7.15 -2.53
C SER A 53 16.89 6.16 -3.39
N PRO A 54 18.23 6.16 -3.31
CA PRO A 54 19.03 4.99 -3.64
C PRO A 54 18.56 3.78 -2.83
N LEU A 55 18.56 2.59 -3.43
CA LEU A 55 18.14 1.35 -2.76
C LEU A 55 18.97 1.05 -1.50
N VAL A 56 20.26 1.43 -1.49
CA VAL A 56 21.13 1.30 -0.31
C VAL A 56 20.66 2.17 0.87
N TRP A 57 20.01 3.31 0.60
CA TRP A 57 19.46 4.17 1.64
C TRP A 57 18.27 3.47 2.31
N ASP A 58 17.35 2.93 1.52
CA ASP A 58 16.19 2.18 2.04
C ASP A 58 16.64 0.96 2.86
N LEU A 59 17.64 0.19 2.39
CA LEU A 59 18.21 -0.94 3.13
C LEU A 59 18.72 -0.56 4.52
N ALA A 60 19.55 0.49 4.61
CA ALA A 60 20.11 0.92 5.88
C ALA A 60 19.05 1.61 6.77
N HIS A 61 18.11 2.34 6.18
CA HIS A 61 16.97 2.93 6.89
C HIS A 61 16.08 1.86 7.54
N ILE A 62 15.77 0.77 6.83
CA ILE A 62 15.05 -0.39 7.37
C ILE A 62 15.76 -0.94 8.61
N GLY A 63 17.08 -1.19 8.50
CA GLY A 63 17.88 -1.65 9.64
C GLY A 63 17.87 -0.66 10.81
N ASN A 64 17.93 0.64 10.51
CA ASN A 64 17.94 1.68 11.53
C ASN A 64 16.59 1.82 12.25
N GLN A 65 15.47 1.77 11.53
CA GLN A 65 14.14 1.79 12.15
C GLN A 65 13.88 0.53 12.99
N GLU A 66 14.31 -0.65 12.51
CA GLU A 66 14.24 -1.90 13.27
C GLU A 66 15.05 -1.80 14.58
N GLU A 67 16.25 -1.22 14.53
CA GLU A 67 17.06 -0.97 15.74
C GLU A 67 16.36 -0.01 16.70
N GLN A 68 15.88 1.13 16.21
CA GLN A 68 15.23 2.16 17.02
C GLN A 68 14.02 1.62 17.77
N TRP A 69 13.15 0.86 17.10
CA TRP A 69 11.91 0.41 17.71
C TRP A 69 12.06 -0.90 18.48
N LEU A 70 12.78 -1.88 17.95
CA LEU A 70 12.89 -3.17 18.62
C LEU A 70 14.03 -3.16 19.65
N LEU A 71 15.25 -2.80 19.25
CA LEU A 71 16.39 -2.92 20.17
C LEU A 71 16.38 -1.82 21.23
N ARG A 72 16.12 -0.58 20.84
CA ARG A 72 16.18 0.58 21.75
C ARG A 72 14.86 0.77 22.50
N ALA A 73 13.75 0.95 21.80
CA ALA A 73 12.47 1.26 22.46
C ALA A 73 11.85 0.07 23.21
N VAL A 74 11.84 -1.14 22.62
CA VAL A 74 11.37 -2.34 23.31
C VAL A 74 12.47 -2.95 24.20
N GLY A 75 13.67 -3.14 23.66
CA GLY A 75 14.75 -3.84 24.35
C GLY A 75 15.57 -3.00 25.33
N GLY A 76 15.38 -1.68 25.38
CA GLY A 76 16.15 -0.77 26.25
C GLY A 76 17.66 -0.74 25.96
N ARG A 77 18.09 -1.15 24.77
CA ARG A 77 19.51 -1.22 24.40
C ARG A 77 20.04 0.14 23.95
N GLU A 78 21.36 0.34 24.08
CA GLU A 78 22.03 1.49 23.49
C GLU A 78 22.11 1.38 21.97
N ALA A 79 22.22 2.53 21.29
CA ALA A 79 22.41 2.58 19.86
C ALA A 79 23.73 1.90 19.46
N MET A 80 23.66 1.01 18.48
CA MET A 80 24.80 0.31 17.89
C MET A 80 25.68 1.28 17.10
N ARG A 81 25.05 2.23 16.41
CA ARG A 81 25.70 3.23 15.54
C ARG A 81 25.00 4.59 15.63
N PRO A 82 25.10 5.33 16.74
CA PRO A 82 24.42 6.62 16.88
C PRO A 82 24.83 7.66 15.81
N GLU A 83 26.00 7.51 15.20
CA GLU A 83 26.52 8.43 14.18
C GLU A 83 25.81 8.35 12.82
N ILE A 84 24.97 7.34 12.58
CA ILE A 84 24.21 7.19 11.32
C ILE A 84 22.73 7.54 11.44
N ASP A 85 22.21 7.79 12.66
CA ASP A 85 20.77 7.99 12.90
C ASP A 85 20.21 9.13 12.03
N SER A 86 20.88 10.28 12.00
CA SER A 86 20.43 11.43 11.19
C SER A 86 20.46 11.15 9.68
N LEU A 87 21.44 10.39 9.19
CA LEU A 87 21.57 10.06 7.75
C LEU A 87 20.36 9.29 7.23
N TYR A 88 19.71 8.53 8.10
CA TYR A 88 18.58 7.68 7.80
C TYR A 88 17.26 8.22 8.37
N ASP A 89 17.24 9.46 8.85
CA ASP A 89 16.00 10.16 9.18
C ASP A 89 15.35 10.69 7.88
N ALA A 90 14.13 10.23 7.61
CA ALA A 90 13.38 10.61 6.42
C ALA A 90 12.92 12.08 6.42
N PHE A 91 12.83 12.71 7.60
CA PHE A 91 12.39 14.10 7.80
C PHE A 91 13.54 15.10 7.69
N GLU A 92 14.75 14.70 8.07
CA GLU A 92 15.94 15.56 7.95
C GLU A 92 16.42 15.68 6.49
N HIS A 93 16.21 14.62 5.69
CA HIS A 93 16.80 14.52 4.35
C HIS A 93 15.78 14.23 3.25
N PRO A 94 15.45 15.25 2.42
CA PRO A 94 14.62 15.09 1.23
C PRO A 94 15.16 14.00 0.29
N ARG A 95 14.26 13.25 -0.35
CA ARG A 95 14.64 12.12 -1.24
C ARG A 95 15.65 12.49 -2.32
N SER A 96 15.53 13.69 -2.89
CA SER A 96 16.42 14.19 -3.93
C SER A 96 17.87 14.39 -3.46
N GLU A 97 18.08 14.63 -2.16
CA GLU A 97 19.38 15.02 -1.58
C GLU A 97 20.15 13.83 -0.99
N ARG A 98 19.46 12.72 -0.70
CA ARG A 98 20.02 11.48 -0.13
C ARG A 98 21.28 10.96 -0.82
N PRO A 99 21.45 11.05 -2.16
CA PRO A 99 22.68 10.58 -2.82
C PRO A 99 23.94 11.38 -2.47
N SER A 100 23.79 12.59 -1.92
CA SER A 100 24.92 13.44 -1.52
C SER A 100 25.41 13.16 -0.09
N LEU A 101 24.66 12.36 0.67
CA LEU A 101 25.00 11.98 2.04
C LEU A 101 26.13 10.94 2.06
N PRO A 102 26.95 10.90 3.14
CA PRO A 102 27.95 9.86 3.35
C PRO A 102 27.30 8.55 3.80
N LEU A 103 26.49 7.95 2.92
CA LEU A 103 25.75 6.71 3.19
C LEU A 103 26.69 5.54 3.47
N LEU A 104 26.21 4.57 4.26
CA LEU A 104 26.89 3.29 4.41
C LEU A 104 27.10 2.62 3.05
N PRO A 105 28.33 2.15 2.74
CA PRO A 105 28.57 1.33 1.57
C PRO A 105 27.69 0.07 1.58
N PRO A 106 27.36 -0.51 0.41
CA PRO A 106 26.48 -1.67 0.30
C PRO A 106 26.78 -2.82 1.28
N ALA A 107 28.03 -3.25 1.36
CA ALA A 107 28.44 -4.34 2.25
C ALA A 107 28.26 -4.00 3.75
N GLU A 108 28.44 -2.73 4.12
CA GLU A 108 28.27 -2.27 5.49
C GLU A 108 26.79 -2.09 5.86
N ALA A 109 25.97 -1.55 4.95
CA ALA A 109 24.52 -1.48 5.12
C ALA A 109 23.91 -2.88 5.31
N ARG A 110 24.34 -3.87 4.52
CA ARG A 110 23.92 -5.27 4.67
C ARG A 110 24.32 -5.86 6.02
N ARG A 111 25.58 -5.68 6.43
CA ARG A 111 26.07 -6.16 7.72
C ARG A 111 25.30 -5.53 8.87
N TYR A 112 25.11 -4.21 8.83
CA TYR A 112 24.34 -3.49 9.84
C TYR A 112 22.90 -4.04 9.96
N ALA A 113 22.16 -4.14 8.85
CA ALA A 113 20.80 -4.67 8.86
C ALA A 113 20.75 -6.14 9.37
N ALA A 114 21.74 -6.97 9.01
CA ALA A 114 21.84 -8.35 9.47
C ALA A 114 22.12 -8.45 10.98
N ASP A 115 23.05 -7.64 11.50
CA ASP A 115 23.40 -7.59 12.92
C ASP A 115 22.22 -7.11 13.78
N VAL A 116 21.49 -6.08 13.31
CA VAL A 116 20.25 -5.62 13.95
C VAL A 116 19.21 -6.74 13.97
N ARG A 117 19.01 -7.44 12.85
CA ARG A 117 18.02 -8.52 12.78
C ARG A 117 18.32 -9.67 13.71
N GLY A 118 19.57 -10.14 13.77
CA GLY A 118 19.95 -11.22 14.70
C GLY A 118 19.57 -10.86 16.13
N ARG A 119 19.92 -9.64 16.56
CA ARG A 119 19.58 -9.13 17.91
C ARG A 119 18.08 -8.94 18.12
N ALA A 120 17.33 -8.57 17.08
CA ALA A 120 15.89 -8.38 17.15
C ALA A 120 15.16 -9.73 17.28
N LEU A 121 15.68 -10.78 16.63
CA LEU A 121 15.17 -12.14 16.79
C LEU A 121 15.51 -12.71 18.17
N ASP A 122 16.73 -12.49 18.69
CA ASP A 122 17.06 -12.85 20.08
C ASP A 122 16.11 -12.16 21.09
N LEU A 123 15.75 -10.90 20.82
CA LEU A 123 14.79 -10.15 21.63
C LEU A 123 13.38 -10.73 21.51
N LEU A 124 12.95 -11.12 20.29
CA LEU A 124 11.64 -11.72 20.04
C LEU A 124 11.47 -13.06 20.78
N GLU A 125 12.51 -13.89 20.84
CA GLU A 125 12.49 -15.17 21.58
C GLU A 125 12.21 -14.94 23.08
N ALA A 126 12.75 -13.86 23.65
CA ALA A 126 12.58 -13.51 25.06
C ALA A 126 11.42 -12.52 25.32
N ALA A 127 10.70 -12.09 24.28
CA ALA A 127 9.68 -11.04 24.42
C ALA A 127 8.44 -11.54 25.16
N ASP A 128 7.96 -10.70 26.07
CA ASP A 128 6.63 -10.76 26.63
C ASP A 128 5.73 -9.81 25.82
N PHE A 129 4.59 -10.30 25.31
CA PHE A 129 3.67 -9.53 24.48
C PHE A 129 2.60 -8.79 25.29
N HIS A 130 2.91 -8.48 26.54
CA HIS A 130 2.07 -7.72 27.44
C HIS A 130 2.80 -6.51 28.04
N GLY A 131 2.04 -5.52 28.50
CA GLY A 131 2.50 -4.54 29.49
C GLY A 131 2.55 -3.09 29.03
N THR A 132 3.04 -2.81 27.81
CA THR A 132 3.00 -1.46 27.23
C THR A 132 2.24 -1.48 25.92
N ARG A 133 1.68 -0.35 25.47
CA ARG A 133 1.05 -0.26 24.14
C ARG A 133 2.00 -0.67 23.00
N LEU A 134 3.32 -0.56 23.20
CA LEU A 134 4.32 -0.92 22.20
C LEU A 134 4.58 -2.44 22.15
N THR A 135 4.49 -3.13 23.29
CA THR A 135 4.73 -4.58 23.41
C THR A 135 3.46 -5.41 23.32
N GLU A 136 2.30 -4.83 23.65
CA GLU A 136 1.00 -5.50 23.64
C GLU A 136 0.72 -6.15 22.28
N ALA A 137 0.35 -7.44 22.29
CA ALA A 137 0.08 -8.25 21.11
C ALA A 137 1.20 -8.20 20.03
N GLY A 138 2.44 -7.94 20.45
CA GLY A 138 3.59 -7.82 19.55
C GLY A 138 3.51 -6.62 18.60
N PHE A 139 2.81 -5.53 18.97
CA PHE A 139 2.59 -4.37 18.10
C PHE A 139 3.89 -3.86 17.45
N ALA A 140 4.97 -3.65 18.22
CA ALA A 140 6.23 -3.15 17.67
C ALA A 140 6.82 -4.05 16.57
N PHE A 141 6.75 -5.36 16.74
CA PHE A 141 7.24 -6.32 15.75
C PHE A 141 6.38 -6.30 14.49
N GLY A 142 5.05 -6.27 14.65
CA GLY A 142 4.11 -6.10 13.54
C GLY A 142 4.28 -4.76 12.81
N MET A 143 4.53 -3.68 13.55
CA MET A 143 4.79 -2.35 12.99
C MET A 143 6.09 -2.34 12.17
N ILE A 144 7.17 -2.95 12.67
CA ILE A 144 8.43 -3.01 11.94
C ILE A 144 8.33 -3.92 10.71
N ALA A 145 7.65 -5.05 10.79
CA ALA A 145 7.39 -5.87 9.61
C ALA A 145 6.61 -5.08 8.54
N GLN A 146 5.63 -4.26 8.94
CA GLN A 146 4.89 -3.39 8.03
C GLN A 146 5.73 -2.24 7.48
N HIS A 147 6.59 -1.62 8.29
CA HIS A 147 7.51 -0.57 7.86
C HIS A 147 8.46 -1.10 6.79
N GLU A 148 9.10 -2.25 7.02
CA GLU A 148 10.00 -2.89 6.06
C GLU A 148 9.26 -3.21 4.75
N GLN A 149 8.03 -3.75 4.83
CA GLN A 149 7.23 -4.08 3.64
C GLN A 149 6.74 -2.84 2.85
N GLN A 150 6.49 -1.71 3.54
CA GLN A 150 6.21 -0.43 2.87
C GLN A 150 7.45 0.12 2.15
N HIS A 151 8.64 -0.04 2.74
CA HIS A 151 9.88 0.27 2.05
C HIS A 151 10.20 -0.72 0.93
N ASP A 152 9.81 -1.99 1.03
CA ASP A 152 9.91 -2.94 -0.07
C ASP A 152 9.02 -2.54 -1.26
N GLU A 153 7.79 -2.07 -1.04
CA GLU A 153 6.97 -1.49 -2.11
C GLU A 153 7.65 -0.25 -2.71
N THR A 154 8.25 0.61 -1.87
CA THR A 154 9.01 1.80 -2.30
C THR A 154 10.23 1.41 -3.15
N MET A 155 11.00 0.41 -2.74
CA MET A 155 12.11 -0.13 -3.52
C MET A 155 11.63 -0.74 -4.84
N LEU A 156 10.48 -1.43 -4.83
CA LEU A 156 9.89 -1.97 -6.05
C LEU A 156 9.49 -0.85 -7.04
N ILE A 157 8.96 0.28 -6.55
CA ILE A 157 8.74 1.47 -7.38
C ILE A 157 10.07 1.98 -7.98
N THR A 158 11.15 1.99 -7.22
CA THR A 158 12.49 2.32 -7.73
C THR A 158 12.93 1.36 -8.84
N HIS A 159 12.65 0.05 -8.68
CA HIS A 159 12.94 -0.93 -9.74
C HIS A 159 12.10 -0.73 -11.01
N GLN A 160 10.86 -0.25 -10.89
CA GLN A 160 10.01 0.12 -12.02
C GLN A 160 10.56 1.37 -12.74
N LEU A 161 11.05 2.35 -11.98
CA LEU A 161 11.62 3.59 -12.51
C LEU A 161 12.99 3.41 -13.19
N ARG A 162 13.84 2.54 -12.63
CA ARG A 162 15.20 2.22 -13.15
C ARG A 162 15.21 2.02 -14.66
N THR A 163 16.22 2.56 -15.31
CA THR A 163 16.51 2.34 -16.73
C THR A 163 17.47 1.17 -16.89
N GLY A 164 17.44 0.50 -18.04
CA GLY A 164 18.29 -0.65 -18.31
C GLY A 164 17.54 -2.00 -18.20
N PRO A 165 18.29 -3.11 -18.08
CA PRO A 165 17.72 -4.45 -18.16
C PRO A 165 16.78 -4.77 -16.99
N GLN A 166 15.88 -5.72 -17.24
CA GLN A 166 15.02 -6.30 -16.23
C GLN A 166 15.87 -6.98 -15.14
N ALA A 167 15.67 -6.58 -13.89
CA ALA A 167 16.34 -7.17 -12.72
C ALA A 167 15.44 -8.15 -11.96
N LEU A 168 14.12 -8.01 -12.09
CA LEU A 168 13.12 -8.77 -11.35
C LEU A 168 12.25 -9.57 -12.31
N THR A 169 12.00 -10.83 -11.98
CA THR A 169 11.07 -11.71 -12.69
C THR A 169 10.08 -12.32 -11.70
N ALA A 170 8.87 -12.58 -12.17
CA ALA A 170 7.83 -13.27 -11.43
C ALA A 170 6.90 -13.95 -12.44
N PRO A 171 6.20 -15.03 -12.07
CA PRO A 171 5.16 -15.59 -12.92
C PRO A 171 4.07 -14.55 -13.18
N ASP A 172 3.40 -14.65 -14.31
CA ASP A 172 2.22 -13.85 -14.60
C ASP A 172 0.99 -14.37 -13.82
N PRO A 173 0.00 -13.51 -13.53
CA PRO A 173 -1.29 -13.95 -13.02
C PRO A 173 -1.92 -14.98 -13.95
N GLU A 174 -2.57 -15.99 -13.38
CA GLU A 174 -3.28 -17.00 -14.17
C GLU A 174 -4.35 -16.33 -15.05
N PRO A 175 -4.48 -16.72 -16.33
CA PRO A 175 -5.56 -16.25 -17.17
C PRO A 175 -6.91 -16.57 -16.52
N ARG A 176 -7.78 -15.57 -16.40
CA ARG A 176 -9.15 -15.73 -15.92
C ARG A 176 -10.14 -15.30 -17.01
N PRO A 177 -11.32 -15.94 -17.09
CA PRO A 177 -12.39 -15.43 -17.93
C PRO A 177 -12.70 -13.97 -17.57
N LEU A 178 -13.02 -13.16 -18.57
CA LEU A 178 -13.51 -11.81 -18.35
C LEU A 178 -14.71 -11.83 -17.41
N PHE A 179 -14.78 -10.87 -16.51
CA PHE A 179 -15.90 -10.75 -15.62
C PHE A 179 -17.17 -10.36 -16.37
N THR A 180 -18.22 -11.15 -16.17
CA THR A 180 -19.53 -11.01 -16.85
C THR A 180 -20.65 -10.60 -15.90
N GLY A 181 -20.32 -10.25 -14.65
CA GLY A 181 -21.30 -9.77 -13.68
C GLY A 181 -21.67 -8.30 -13.92
N PRO A 182 -22.46 -7.69 -13.01
CA PRO A 182 -22.88 -6.31 -13.15
C PRO A 182 -21.68 -5.36 -13.14
N ALA A 183 -21.68 -4.34 -14.00
CA ALA A 183 -20.58 -3.38 -14.09
C ALA A 183 -20.40 -2.53 -12.81
N GLU A 184 -21.49 -2.31 -12.09
CA GLU A 184 -21.54 -1.59 -10.82
C GLU A 184 -22.53 -2.26 -9.86
N VAL A 185 -22.36 -2.00 -8.57
CA VAL A 185 -23.26 -2.49 -7.52
C VAL A 185 -23.74 -1.34 -6.64
N LEU A 186 -24.97 -1.43 -6.16
CA LEU A 186 -25.54 -0.51 -5.19
C LEU A 186 -25.00 -0.87 -3.80
N VAL A 187 -24.40 0.11 -3.13
CA VAL A 187 -24.09 0.04 -1.70
C VAL A 187 -25.23 0.76 -0.96
N PRO A 188 -26.05 0.04 -0.16
CA PRO A 188 -27.17 0.65 0.54
C PRO A 188 -26.73 1.77 1.49
N GLY A 189 -27.57 2.79 1.63
CA GLY A 189 -27.36 3.86 2.59
C GLY A 189 -27.45 3.39 4.04
N GLY A 190 -26.86 4.14 4.96
CA GLY A 190 -26.94 3.92 6.41
C GLY A 190 -25.58 3.88 7.12
N PRO A 191 -25.59 3.62 8.43
CA PRO A 191 -24.40 3.58 9.25
C PRO A 191 -23.54 2.34 8.95
N PHE A 192 -22.23 2.49 9.07
CA PHE A 192 -21.30 1.37 9.20
C PHE A 192 -20.18 1.72 10.18
N THR A 193 -19.45 0.72 10.67
CA THR A 193 -18.26 0.93 11.49
C THR A 193 -17.05 1.12 10.58
N MET A 194 -16.48 2.32 10.58
CA MET A 194 -15.25 2.69 9.88
C MET A 194 -14.04 2.58 10.82
N GLY A 195 -12.89 2.16 10.30
CA GLY A 195 -11.68 1.94 11.08
C GLY A 195 -11.72 0.66 11.90
N THR A 196 -10.77 0.54 12.84
CA THR A 196 -10.66 -0.61 13.73
C THR A 196 -10.17 -0.18 15.11
N SER A 197 -10.58 -0.93 16.14
CA SER A 197 -10.04 -0.85 17.50
C SER A 197 -9.38 -2.15 17.95
N ASP A 198 -9.65 -3.26 17.24
CA ASP A 198 -9.37 -4.61 17.70
C ASP A 198 -8.23 -5.28 16.90
N GLU A 199 -7.85 -4.73 15.74
CA GLU A 199 -6.71 -5.24 14.98
C GLU A 199 -5.40 -4.92 15.73
N PRO A 200 -4.62 -5.92 16.19
CA PRO A 200 -3.48 -5.68 17.06
C PRO A 200 -2.39 -4.86 16.37
N TRP A 201 -2.18 -5.05 15.06
CA TRP A 201 -1.13 -4.38 14.29
C TRP A 201 -1.65 -3.23 13.42
N ALA A 202 -2.89 -2.79 13.62
CA ALA A 202 -3.41 -1.61 12.93
C ALA A 202 -2.68 -0.35 13.39
N LEU A 203 -2.33 0.48 12.42
CA LEU A 203 -1.60 1.73 12.59
C LEU A 203 -2.51 2.80 13.22
N ASP A 204 -1.92 3.86 13.75
CA ASP A 204 -2.65 4.90 14.47
C ASP A 204 -3.74 5.58 13.64
N ASN A 205 -3.49 5.82 12.34
CA ASN A 205 -4.43 6.48 11.43
C ASN A 205 -5.66 5.62 11.07
N GLU A 206 -5.66 4.32 11.38
CA GLU A 206 -6.79 3.40 11.18
C GLU A 206 -7.75 3.40 12.39
N ARG A 207 -7.38 4.10 13.46
CA ARG A 207 -8.04 4.06 14.78
C ARG A 207 -8.64 5.41 15.18
N PRO A 208 -9.66 5.41 16.05
CA PRO A 208 -10.42 4.25 16.52
C PRO A 208 -11.52 3.84 15.53
N ALA A 209 -12.12 2.67 15.76
CA ALA A 209 -13.38 2.31 15.13
C ALA A 209 -14.49 3.30 15.53
N HIS A 210 -15.24 3.81 14.56
CA HIS A 210 -16.30 4.80 14.79
C HIS A 210 -17.45 4.67 13.78
N PRO A 211 -18.70 5.03 14.14
CA PRO A 211 -19.82 4.98 13.22
C PRO A 211 -19.75 6.12 12.19
N VAL A 212 -20.02 5.81 10.92
CA VAL A 212 -20.13 6.78 9.83
C VAL A 212 -21.42 6.53 9.05
N GLU A 213 -22.21 7.58 8.86
CA GLU A 213 -23.39 7.57 7.99
C GLU A 213 -22.97 7.79 6.54
N VAL A 214 -23.33 6.86 5.65
CA VAL A 214 -23.01 6.95 4.22
C VAL A 214 -24.32 6.86 3.42
N ALA A 215 -24.58 7.85 2.57
CA ALA A 215 -25.71 7.85 1.64
C ALA A 215 -25.60 6.69 0.63
N PRO A 216 -26.70 6.19 0.04
CA PRO A 216 -26.59 5.14 -0.97
C PRO A 216 -25.84 5.64 -2.21
N PHE A 217 -25.03 4.76 -2.77
CA PHE A 217 -24.21 5.06 -3.96
C PHE A 217 -23.95 3.79 -4.76
N TRP A 218 -23.61 3.97 -6.02
CA TRP A 218 -23.15 2.90 -6.89
C TRP A 218 -21.63 2.95 -6.99
N ILE A 219 -20.98 1.79 -6.97
CA ILE A 219 -19.53 1.65 -7.16
C ILE A 219 -19.24 0.61 -8.24
N ASP A 220 -18.22 0.84 -9.06
CA ASP A 220 -17.84 -0.14 -10.08
C ASP A 220 -17.43 -1.46 -9.41
N THR A 221 -17.86 -2.59 -9.99
CA THR A 221 -17.57 -3.92 -9.44
C THR A 221 -16.08 -4.27 -9.57
N THR A 222 -15.39 -3.69 -10.55
CA THR A 222 -13.95 -3.89 -10.81
C THR A 222 -13.23 -2.55 -10.97
N PRO A 223 -11.90 -2.48 -10.78
CA PRO A 223 -11.13 -1.28 -11.09
C PRO A 223 -11.24 -0.86 -12.57
N VAL A 224 -10.96 0.41 -12.86
CA VAL A 224 -10.93 0.90 -14.25
C VAL A 224 -9.82 0.19 -15.02
N THR A 225 -10.17 -0.38 -16.18
CA THR A 225 -9.22 -1.13 -17.02
C THR A 225 -8.40 -0.22 -17.94
N ASN A 226 -7.30 -0.74 -18.44
CA ASN A 226 -6.50 -0.08 -19.47
C ASN A 226 -7.31 0.23 -20.74
N ALA A 227 -8.19 -0.67 -21.19
CA ALA A 227 -9.06 -0.44 -22.34
C ALA A 227 -10.05 0.71 -22.10
N ALA A 228 -10.67 0.76 -20.92
CA ALA A 228 -11.55 1.85 -20.56
C ALA A 228 -10.79 3.19 -20.49
N TYR A 229 -9.56 3.18 -19.96
CA TYR A 229 -8.69 4.35 -19.92
C TYR A 229 -8.21 4.79 -21.32
N GLN A 230 -7.99 3.85 -22.25
CA GLN A 230 -7.71 4.18 -23.65
C GLN A 230 -8.85 4.96 -24.29
N ALA A 231 -10.10 4.59 -24.04
CA ALA A 231 -11.26 5.35 -24.53
C ALA A 231 -11.28 6.81 -24.03
N PHE A 232 -10.90 7.04 -22.77
CA PHE A 232 -10.73 8.40 -22.23
C PHE A 232 -9.64 9.18 -22.97
N ILE A 233 -8.49 8.56 -23.25
CA ILE A 233 -7.41 9.20 -24.01
C ILE A 233 -7.86 9.53 -25.43
N GLU A 234 -8.52 8.58 -26.10
CA GLU A 234 -8.96 8.68 -27.50
C GLU A 234 -10.06 9.73 -27.70
N ASP A 235 -10.94 9.91 -26.71
CA ASP A 235 -11.96 10.98 -26.69
C ASP A 235 -11.38 12.36 -26.29
N GLY A 236 -10.05 12.48 -26.26
CA GLY A 236 -9.37 13.76 -25.98
C GLY A 236 -9.38 14.15 -24.50
N GLY A 237 -9.42 13.18 -23.59
CA GLY A 237 -9.43 13.41 -22.13
C GLY A 237 -8.32 14.33 -21.63
N TYR A 238 -7.08 14.13 -22.08
CA TYR A 238 -5.92 14.99 -21.77
C TYR A 238 -5.91 16.33 -22.52
N GLY A 239 -6.76 16.51 -23.52
CA GLY A 239 -6.89 17.74 -24.31
C GLY A 239 -8.06 18.64 -23.89
N THR A 240 -8.94 18.16 -23.00
CA THR A 240 -10.21 18.82 -22.70
C THR A 240 -10.28 19.31 -21.25
N GLU A 241 -10.04 20.61 -21.04
CA GLU A 241 -9.94 21.26 -19.72
C GLU A 241 -11.14 20.99 -18.80
N ARG A 242 -12.36 20.88 -19.34
CA ARG A 242 -13.60 20.73 -18.55
C ARG A 242 -13.63 19.50 -17.63
N TRP A 243 -12.79 18.50 -17.89
CA TRP A 243 -12.70 17.28 -17.09
C TRP A 243 -11.79 17.44 -15.86
N TRP A 244 -10.93 18.46 -15.85
CA TRP A 244 -9.88 18.62 -14.86
C TRP A 244 -10.27 19.67 -13.82
N THR A 245 -9.80 19.48 -12.59
CA THR A 245 -9.74 20.61 -11.64
C THR A 245 -8.72 21.65 -12.14
N PRO A 246 -8.79 22.92 -11.71
CA PRO A 246 -7.80 23.92 -12.08
C PRO A 246 -6.35 23.48 -11.79
N GLU A 247 -6.11 22.88 -10.62
CA GLU A 247 -4.80 22.37 -10.22
C GLU A 247 -4.36 21.18 -11.09
N GLY A 248 -5.28 20.26 -11.39
CA GLY A 248 -5.04 19.11 -12.26
C GLY A 248 -4.72 19.52 -13.69
N TRP A 249 -5.46 20.49 -14.24
CA TRP A 249 -5.20 21.04 -15.56
C TRP A 249 -3.83 21.72 -15.62
N ALA A 250 -3.51 22.56 -14.63
CA ALA A 250 -2.21 23.18 -14.52
C ALA A 250 -1.09 22.13 -14.43
N HIS A 251 -1.29 21.04 -13.69
CA HIS A 251 -0.33 19.94 -13.57
C HIS A 251 -0.11 19.21 -14.91
N VAL A 252 -1.18 18.79 -15.59
CA VAL A 252 -1.12 18.12 -16.90
C VAL A 252 -0.43 18.98 -17.93
N ARG A 253 -0.77 20.27 -17.99
CA ARG A 253 -0.16 21.22 -18.93
C ARG A 253 1.31 21.47 -18.63
N ARG A 254 1.68 21.63 -17.35
CA ARG A 254 3.07 21.88 -16.94
C ARG A 254 4.00 20.72 -17.28
N HIS A 255 3.52 19.49 -17.18
CA HIS A 255 4.33 18.28 -17.40
C HIS A 255 4.04 17.60 -18.75
N SER A 256 3.19 18.20 -19.59
CA SER A 256 2.78 17.66 -20.89
C SER A 256 2.28 16.21 -20.81
N LEU A 257 1.42 15.92 -19.83
CA LEU A 257 0.89 14.57 -19.64
C LEU A 257 -0.10 14.22 -20.74
N THR A 258 0.00 12.99 -21.27
CA THR A 258 -0.86 12.52 -22.37
C THR A 258 -1.34 11.07 -22.20
N ALA A 259 -0.81 10.35 -21.20
CA ALA A 259 -1.11 8.95 -20.90
C ALA A 259 -0.55 8.60 -19.49
N PRO A 260 -0.89 7.42 -18.93
CA PRO A 260 -0.28 6.90 -17.71
C PRO A 260 1.26 6.84 -17.83
N LEU A 261 1.96 6.97 -16.70
CA LEU A 261 3.40 7.35 -16.65
C LEU A 261 4.32 6.56 -17.60
N PHE A 262 4.10 5.25 -17.76
CA PHE A 262 4.99 4.38 -18.53
C PHE A 262 4.45 4.01 -19.91
N TRP A 263 3.35 4.62 -20.33
CA TRP A 263 2.77 4.38 -21.64
C TRP A 263 3.46 5.21 -22.71
N ARG A 264 3.62 4.61 -23.89
CA ARG A 264 4.00 5.32 -25.11
C ARG A 264 3.22 4.75 -26.29
N ARG A 265 2.95 5.62 -27.26
CA ARG A 265 2.32 5.22 -28.51
C ARG A 265 3.40 4.88 -29.53
N ASP A 266 3.32 3.69 -30.12
CA ASP A 266 4.17 3.26 -31.23
C ASP A 266 3.26 2.85 -32.40
N GLY A 267 3.24 3.67 -33.44
CA GLY A 267 2.24 3.59 -34.51
C GLY A 267 0.80 3.64 -33.96
N GLY A 268 0.03 2.59 -34.23
CA GLY A 268 -1.36 2.45 -33.79
C GLY A 268 -1.54 1.81 -32.40
N GLN A 269 -0.47 1.39 -31.73
CA GLN A 269 -0.55 0.58 -30.51
C GLN A 269 0.00 1.31 -29.27
N TRP A 270 -0.66 1.11 -28.14
CA TRP A 270 -0.12 1.50 -26.83
C TRP A 270 0.83 0.42 -26.30
N LEU A 271 2.05 0.83 -25.99
CA LEU A 271 3.05 0.03 -25.29
C LEU A 271 3.26 0.59 -23.89
N ARG A 272 3.60 -0.27 -22.92
CA ARG A 272 4.06 0.16 -21.60
C ARG A 272 5.45 -0.39 -21.28
N ARG A 273 6.20 0.34 -20.46
CA ARG A 273 7.40 -0.17 -19.79
C ARG A 273 7.06 -0.69 -18.40
N ARG A 274 7.38 -1.94 -18.12
CA ARG A 274 7.17 -2.60 -16.82
C ARG A 274 8.44 -3.32 -16.40
N PHE A 275 9.09 -2.84 -15.34
CA PHE A 275 10.34 -3.37 -14.79
C PHE A 275 11.44 -3.61 -15.83
N GLY A 276 11.59 -2.69 -16.80
CA GLY A 276 12.57 -2.79 -17.89
C GLY A 276 12.06 -3.54 -19.13
N VAL A 277 10.91 -4.22 -19.06
CA VAL A 277 10.28 -4.90 -20.20
C VAL A 277 9.34 -3.95 -20.91
N THR A 278 9.42 -3.89 -22.25
CA THR A 278 8.41 -3.20 -23.07
C THR A 278 7.43 -4.22 -23.61
N GLU A 279 6.15 -4.00 -23.39
CA GLU A 279 5.07 -4.89 -23.82
C GLU A 279 3.86 -4.09 -24.32
N ALA A 280 2.97 -4.73 -25.07
CA ALA A 280 1.67 -4.15 -25.37
C ALA A 280 0.88 -3.93 -24.07
N VAL A 281 0.13 -2.83 -23.99
CA VAL A 281 -0.75 -2.57 -22.84
C VAL A 281 -1.86 -3.64 -22.80
N PRO A 282 -1.96 -4.48 -21.75
CA PRO A 282 -3.00 -5.49 -21.66
C PRO A 282 -4.35 -4.82 -21.40
N PRO A 283 -5.36 -4.97 -22.26
CA PRO A 283 -6.60 -4.20 -22.20
C PRO A 283 -7.39 -4.42 -20.91
N ASP A 284 -7.35 -5.63 -20.37
CA ASP A 284 -8.20 -6.06 -19.25
C ASP A 284 -7.55 -5.88 -17.87
N GLU A 285 -6.29 -5.47 -17.81
CA GLU A 285 -5.66 -5.14 -16.53
C GLU A 285 -6.14 -3.78 -16.01
N PRO A 286 -6.25 -3.60 -14.68
CA PRO A 286 -6.41 -2.29 -14.07
C PRO A 286 -5.39 -1.28 -14.60
N VAL A 287 -5.86 -0.05 -14.85
CA VAL A 287 -4.95 1.06 -15.18
C VAL A 287 -4.06 1.37 -13.99
N LEU A 288 -2.79 1.65 -14.28
CA LEU A 288 -1.75 1.79 -13.29
C LEU A 288 -0.85 2.97 -13.63
N HIS A 289 -0.28 3.59 -12.61
CA HIS A 289 0.61 4.75 -12.72
C HIS A 289 -0.08 6.01 -13.24
N VAL A 290 -1.27 6.26 -12.70
CA VAL A 290 -2.04 7.50 -12.87
C VAL A 290 -2.06 8.28 -11.56
N CYS A 291 -1.97 9.61 -11.64
CA CYS A 291 -2.08 10.48 -10.48
C CYS A 291 -3.55 10.70 -10.09
N TRP A 292 -3.79 11.32 -8.94
CA TRP A 292 -5.15 11.58 -8.46
C TRP A 292 -5.93 12.46 -9.44
N TYR A 293 -5.29 13.46 -10.04
CA TYR A 293 -5.93 14.34 -11.02
C TYR A 293 -6.34 13.61 -12.30
N GLU A 294 -5.53 12.64 -12.75
CA GLU A 294 -5.84 11.77 -13.90
C GLU A 294 -7.06 10.87 -13.60
N ALA A 295 -7.10 10.25 -12.42
CA ALA A 295 -8.21 9.43 -11.95
C ALA A 295 -9.52 10.22 -11.83
N ASP A 296 -9.45 11.41 -11.23
CA ASP A 296 -10.58 12.31 -11.04
C ASP A 296 -11.11 12.87 -12.37
N ALA A 297 -10.21 13.22 -13.31
CA ALA A 297 -10.61 13.67 -14.64
C ALA A 297 -11.28 12.57 -15.48
N TYR A 298 -10.76 11.34 -15.41
CA TYR A 298 -11.44 10.19 -16.00
C TYR A 298 -12.84 10.02 -15.42
N ALA A 299 -12.97 10.08 -14.08
CA ALA A 299 -14.26 9.88 -13.43
C ALA A 299 -15.29 10.92 -13.91
N ARG A 300 -14.90 12.21 -14.02
CA ARG A 300 -15.77 13.25 -14.56
C ARG A 300 -16.16 13.01 -16.02
N TRP A 301 -15.21 12.61 -16.87
CA TRP A 301 -15.48 12.26 -18.26
C TRP A 301 -16.49 11.12 -18.37
N ALA A 302 -16.38 10.11 -17.51
CA ALA A 302 -17.30 8.98 -17.45
C ALA A 302 -18.68 9.32 -16.83
N GLY A 303 -18.93 10.58 -16.45
CA GLY A 303 -20.16 10.99 -15.76
C GLY A 303 -20.25 10.47 -14.32
N ARG A 304 -19.10 10.25 -13.68
CA ARG A 304 -18.92 9.63 -12.36
C ARG A 304 -18.04 10.51 -11.47
N ARG A 305 -17.65 9.97 -10.32
CA ARG A 305 -16.70 10.55 -9.35
C ARG A 305 -15.81 9.47 -8.75
N LEU A 306 -14.76 9.85 -8.03
CA LEU A 306 -14.05 8.92 -7.15
C LEU A 306 -14.91 8.64 -5.89
N PRO A 307 -14.84 7.41 -5.32
CA PRO A 307 -15.41 7.15 -4.01
C PRO A 307 -14.65 7.93 -2.93
N THR A 308 -15.32 8.35 -1.86
CA THR A 308 -14.63 8.74 -0.62
C THR A 308 -14.00 7.52 0.04
N GLU A 309 -13.02 7.70 0.94
CA GLU A 309 -12.45 6.56 1.69
C GLU A 309 -13.50 5.83 2.54
N ALA A 310 -14.54 6.54 3.03
CA ALA A 310 -15.63 5.94 3.79
C ALA A 310 -16.55 5.08 2.91
N GLU A 311 -16.89 5.57 1.71
CA GLU A 311 -17.63 4.78 0.71
C GLU A 311 -16.84 3.55 0.29
N TRP A 312 -15.55 3.70 0.02
CA TRP A 312 -14.67 2.60 -0.34
C TRP A 312 -14.62 1.54 0.77
N GLU A 313 -14.41 1.95 2.02
CA GLU A 313 -14.31 1.04 3.15
C GLU A 313 -15.64 0.35 3.46
N LYS A 314 -16.77 1.07 3.33
CA LYS A 314 -18.11 0.48 3.45
C LYS A 314 -18.34 -0.57 2.37
N ALA A 315 -18.02 -0.26 1.10
CA ALA A 315 -18.15 -1.19 -0.01
C ALA A 315 -17.28 -2.44 0.16
N ALA A 316 -16.14 -2.29 0.85
CA ALA A 316 -15.22 -3.36 1.14
C ALA A 316 -15.67 -4.23 2.31
N ARG A 317 -16.01 -3.65 3.45
CA ARG A 317 -16.09 -4.41 4.72
C ARG A 317 -17.51 -4.58 5.25
N HIS A 318 -18.43 -3.70 4.88
CA HIS A 318 -19.77 -3.76 5.47
C HIS A 318 -20.61 -4.82 4.78
N ASP A 319 -21.14 -5.76 5.56
CA ASP A 319 -22.14 -6.72 5.12
C ASP A 319 -23.55 -6.21 5.48
N PRO A 320 -24.36 -5.76 4.50
CA PRO A 320 -25.70 -5.26 4.78
C PRO A 320 -26.65 -6.33 5.31
N ALA A 321 -26.37 -7.62 5.11
CA ALA A 321 -27.22 -8.71 5.59
C ALA A 321 -27.07 -8.92 7.10
N THR A 322 -25.85 -8.70 7.64
CA THR A 322 -25.56 -8.88 9.07
C THR A 322 -25.39 -7.57 9.82
N GLY A 323 -25.21 -6.46 9.12
CA GLY A 323 -24.90 -5.14 9.69
C GLY A 323 -23.46 -5.02 10.23
N ARG A 324 -22.62 -6.03 10.02
CA ARG A 324 -21.24 -6.10 10.56
C ARG A 324 -20.23 -5.55 9.56
N SER A 325 -19.17 -4.89 10.06
CA SER A 325 -17.94 -4.65 9.29
C SER A 325 -16.97 -5.80 9.49
N THR A 326 -16.60 -6.52 8.43
CA THR A 326 -15.62 -7.62 8.44
C THR A 326 -14.18 -7.08 8.40
N ARG A 327 -13.19 -7.94 8.64
CA ARG A 327 -11.76 -7.58 8.57
C ARG A 327 -11.29 -7.32 7.12
N TYR A 328 -11.73 -8.16 6.20
CA TYR A 328 -11.47 -8.12 4.76
C TYR A 328 -12.78 -8.23 3.96
N PRO A 329 -12.77 -7.97 2.64
CA PRO A 329 -13.97 -8.09 1.83
C PRO A 329 -14.64 -9.47 1.87
N TRP A 330 -13.84 -10.53 1.94
CA TRP A 330 -14.32 -11.91 1.98
C TRP A 330 -14.67 -12.42 3.40
N GLY A 331 -14.52 -11.59 4.43
CA GLY A 331 -14.76 -11.97 5.83
C GLY A 331 -13.55 -11.73 6.72
N ASP A 332 -13.41 -12.57 7.75
CA ASP A 332 -12.44 -12.36 8.84
C ASP A 332 -11.16 -13.22 8.71
N ALA A 333 -11.11 -14.08 7.70
CA ALA A 333 -9.95 -14.91 7.38
C ALA A 333 -8.80 -14.07 6.77
N ASP A 334 -7.56 -14.41 7.13
CA ASP A 334 -6.36 -13.77 6.56
C ASP A 334 -6.29 -13.91 5.03
N PRO A 335 -5.61 -12.99 4.32
CA PRO A 335 -5.46 -13.06 2.88
C PRO A 335 -4.78 -14.35 2.43
N ALA A 336 -5.32 -14.95 1.38
CA ALA A 336 -4.80 -16.15 0.74
C ALA A 336 -4.72 -15.92 -0.79
N PRO A 337 -3.93 -16.71 -1.53
CA PRO A 337 -3.72 -16.49 -2.97
C PRO A 337 -4.99 -16.53 -3.85
N GLU A 338 -6.08 -17.13 -3.37
CA GLU A 338 -7.40 -17.14 -4.01
C GLU A 338 -8.22 -15.86 -3.75
N HIS A 339 -7.91 -15.13 -2.67
CA HIS A 339 -8.61 -13.92 -2.25
C HIS A 339 -8.07 -12.68 -2.98
N ALA A 340 -6.76 -12.54 -3.14
CA ALA A 340 -6.16 -11.32 -3.67
C ALA A 340 -4.79 -11.55 -4.31
N ASN A 341 -4.40 -10.62 -5.18
CA ASN A 341 -3.03 -10.47 -5.67
C ASN A 341 -2.22 -9.58 -4.72
N LEU A 342 -1.41 -10.18 -3.87
CA LEU A 342 -0.57 -9.50 -2.87
C LEU A 342 0.85 -10.09 -2.86
N GLY A 343 1.74 -9.44 -2.12
CA GLY A 343 3.06 -9.96 -1.75
C GLY A 343 4.06 -10.04 -2.89
N GLN A 344 3.88 -9.25 -3.96
CA GLN A 344 4.75 -9.29 -5.14
C GLN A 344 4.82 -10.69 -5.77
N ARG A 345 3.76 -11.51 -5.61
CA ARG A 345 3.64 -12.82 -6.29
C ARG A 345 3.74 -12.64 -7.82
N HIS A 346 3.22 -11.52 -8.28
CA HIS A 346 3.28 -11.04 -9.65
C HIS A 346 3.92 -9.65 -9.66
N LEU A 347 4.49 -9.26 -10.80
CA LEU A 347 5.03 -7.90 -11.02
C LEU A 347 4.05 -7.02 -11.83
N ARG A 348 2.75 -7.27 -11.64
CA ARG A 348 1.63 -6.62 -12.35
C ARG A 348 0.30 -6.95 -11.65
N PRO A 349 -0.74 -6.14 -11.87
CA PRO A 349 -2.09 -6.52 -11.47
C PRO A 349 -2.61 -7.70 -12.32
N ALA A 350 -3.56 -8.45 -11.78
CA ALA A 350 -4.35 -9.42 -12.50
C ALA A 350 -5.45 -8.72 -13.32
N PRO A 351 -6.01 -9.39 -14.35
CA PRO A 351 -7.15 -8.86 -15.10
C PRO A 351 -8.31 -8.44 -14.18
N ALA A 352 -9.00 -7.37 -14.52
CA ALA A 352 -10.16 -6.87 -13.80
C ALA A 352 -11.26 -7.93 -13.74
N GLY A 353 -11.84 -8.10 -12.55
CA GLY A 353 -12.77 -9.16 -12.21
C GLY A 353 -12.15 -10.47 -11.71
N SER A 354 -10.83 -10.54 -11.55
CA SER A 354 -10.14 -11.69 -10.95
C SER A 354 -10.53 -11.89 -9.47
N TYR A 355 -10.12 -13.02 -8.89
CA TYR A 355 -10.31 -13.37 -7.47
C TYR A 355 -11.78 -13.33 -7.00
N PRO A 356 -12.65 -14.20 -7.55
CA PRO A 356 -14.05 -14.25 -7.13
C PRO A 356 -14.24 -14.57 -5.63
N ALA A 357 -13.31 -15.31 -5.03
CA ALA A 357 -13.34 -15.60 -3.58
C ALA A 357 -12.97 -14.37 -2.73
N GLY A 358 -12.35 -13.35 -3.33
CA GLY A 358 -12.02 -12.09 -2.66
C GLY A 358 -13.07 -11.00 -2.78
N ALA A 359 -14.28 -11.33 -3.25
CA ALA A 359 -15.36 -10.36 -3.41
C ALA A 359 -15.88 -9.87 -2.05
N SER A 360 -16.31 -8.61 -1.99
CA SER A 360 -17.05 -8.08 -0.84
C SER A 360 -18.44 -8.72 -0.73
N PRO A 361 -19.19 -8.52 0.38
CA PRO A 361 -20.55 -9.04 0.53
C PRO A 361 -21.51 -8.61 -0.58
N LEU A 362 -21.22 -7.47 -1.22
CA LEU A 362 -21.98 -6.91 -2.34
C LEU A 362 -21.45 -7.33 -3.72
N GLY A 363 -20.41 -8.17 -3.77
CA GLY A 363 -19.85 -8.69 -5.01
C GLY A 363 -18.77 -7.81 -5.65
N VAL A 364 -18.33 -6.73 -5.00
CA VAL A 364 -17.23 -5.88 -5.49
C VAL A 364 -15.93 -6.67 -5.41
N ARG A 365 -15.17 -6.74 -6.52
CA ARG A 365 -13.94 -7.54 -6.63
C ARG A 365 -12.70 -6.68 -6.60
N GLN A 366 -11.59 -7.31 -6.19
CA GLN A 366 -10.24 -6.70 -6.17
C GLN A 366 -10.23 -5.37 -5.41
N LEU A 367 -10.94 -5.31 -4.29
CA LEU A 367 -10.80 -4.22 -3.33
C LEU A 367 -9.53 -4.41 -2.47
N ILE A 368 -8.94 -5.60 -2.47
CA ILE A 368 -7.65 -5.84 -1.84
C ILE A 368 -6.68 -6.33 -2.91
N GLY A 369 -5.50 -5.70 -2.98
CA GLY A 369 -4.46 -6.02 -3.93
C GLY A 369 -4.66 -5.43 -5.32
N ASP A 370 -3.83 -5.88 -6.27
CA ASP A 370 -3.74 -5.37 -7.65
C ASP A 370 -3.30 -3.91 -7.76
N VAL A 371 -4.11 -2.93 -7.37
CA VAL A 371 -3.76 -1.50 -7.43
C VAL A 371 -4.21 -0.76 -6.18
N TRP A 372 -3.38 0.19 -5.72
CA TRP A 372 -3.87 1.21 -4.80
C TRP A 372 -4.95 2.04 -5.49
N GLU A 373 -6.13 2.18 -4.87
CA GLU A 373 -7.25 2.92 -5.46
C GLU A 373 -7.33 4.35 -4.89
N TRP A 374 -7.15 5.36 -5.74
CA TRP A 374 -7.36 6.76 -5.35
C TRP A 374 -8.80 7.01 -4.88
N THR A 375 -8.95 7.71 -3.76
CA THR A 375 -10.23 8.17 -3.22
C THR A 375 -10.37 9.69 -3.35
N ALA A 376 -11.58 10.22 -3.20
CA ALA A 376 -11.83 11.66 -3.16
C ALA A 376 -11.34 12.33 -1.86
N SER A 377 -11.06 11.53 -0.81
CA SER A 377 -10.78 12.01 0.54
C SER A 377 -9.36 12.58 0.69
N ASP A 378 -9.27 13.71 1.38
CA ASP A 378 -8.02 14.20 1.95
C ASP A 378 -7.59 13.30 3.11
N PHE A 379 -6.29 13.22 3.40
CA PHE A 379 -5.81 12.48 4.56
C PHE A 379 -6.05 13.27 5.84
N LEU A 380 -7.06 12.87 6.61
CA LEU A 380 -7.48 13.53 7.86
C LEU A 380 -7.56 12.54 9.03
N PRO A 381 -7.43 12.98 10.29
CA PRO A 381 -7.59 12.10 11.45
C PRO A 381 -9.04 11.61 11.56
N TYR A 382 -9.21 10.36 12.00
CA TYR A 382 -10.52 9.90 12.46
C TYR A 382 -10.91 10.58 13.78
N PRO A 383 -12.22 10.70 14.08
CA PRO A 383 -12.67 11.18 15.38
C PRO A 383 -12.07 10.32 16.51
N GLY A 384 -11.31 10.97 17.41
CA GLY A 384 -10.62 10.28 18.51
C GLY A 384 -9.21 9.76 18.17
N PHE A 385 -8.66 10.07 17.00
CA PHE A 385 -7.27 9.74 16.64
C PHE A 385 -6.29 10.17 17.73
N THR A 386 -5.28 9.32 17.97
CA THR A 386 -4.13 9.63 18.83
C THR A 386 -2.89 9.06 18.18
N ALA A 387 -1.92 9.93 17.85
CA ALA A 387 -0.68 9.54 17.22
C ALA A 387 0.06 8.47 18.02
N PHE A 388 0.58 7.45 17.33
CA PHE A 388 1.32 6.35 17.97
C PHE A 388 2.11 5.50 16.98
N PRO A 389 3.34 5.06 17.33
CA PRO A 389 4.10 5.44 18.52
C PRO A 389 4.75 6.82 18.43
N TYR A 390 4.71 7.45 17.26
CA TYR A 390 5.32 8.75 16.99
C TYR A 390 4.46 9.53 15.98
N LYS A 391 4.53 10.86 16.04
CA LYS A 391 3.65 11.75 15.27
C LYS A 391 3.92 11.70 13.78
N GLU A 392 5.18 11.49 13.46
CA GLU A 392 5.72 11.59 12.12
C GLU A 392 5.27 10.42 11.23
N TYR A 393 4.64 9.37 11.78
CA TYR A 393 4.01 8.34 10.97
C TYR A 393 2.78 8.86 10.20
N SER A 394 1.93 9.67 10.85
CA SER A 394 0.63 10.09 10.27
C SER A 394 0.26 11.55 10.52
N GLU A 395 0.40 12.03 11.75
CA GLU A 395 -0.11 13.36 12.17
C GLU A 395 0.45 14.50 11.32
N VAL A 396 1.73 14.43 10.97
CA VAL A 396 2.42 15.46 10.17
C VAL A 396 1.96 15.52 8.72
N PHE A 397 1.23 14.51 8.24
CA PHE A 397 0.72 14.43 6.88
C PHE A 397 -0.76 14.78 6.77
N PHE A 398 -1.45 15.07 7.88
CA PHE A 398 -2.86 15.44 7.80
C PHE A 398 -3.08 16.77 7.08
N GLY A 399 -4.06 16.77 6.17
CA GLY A 399 -4.50 17.97 5.46
C GLY A 399 -4.77 17.74 3.97
N PRO A 400 -5.13 18.82 3.25
CA PRO A 400 -5.55 18.74 1.85
C PRO A 400 -4.39 18.54 0.86
N GLY A 401 -3.15 18.50 1.35
CA GLY A 401 -1.95 18.28 0.51
C GLY A 401 -1.79 16.83 0.05
N TYR A 402 -2.55 15.90 0.63
CA TYR A 402 -2.47 14.47 0.39
C TYR A 402 -3.86 13.90 0.16
N LYS A 403 -3.95 12.91 -0.74
CA LYS A 403 -5.16 12.16 -1.02
C LYS A 403 -4.99 10.72 -0.58
N VAL A 404 -6.06 10.14 -0.06
CA VAL A 404 -6.05 8.78 0.46
C VAL A 404 -6.17 7.76 -0.68
N LEU A 405 -5.38 6.69 -0.61
CA LEU A 405 -5.52 5.49 -1.42
C LEU A 405 -5.85 4.28 -0.52
N ARG A 406 -6.64 3.35 -1.05
CA ARG A 406 -7.09 2.15 -0.31
C ARG A 406 -6.81 0.86 -1.08
N GLY A 407 -6.91 -0.26 -0.38
CA GLY A 407 -6.89 -1.62 -0.96
C GLY A 407 -5.53 -2.32 -1.08
N GLY A 408 -4.44 -1.57 -1.19
CA GLY A 408 -3.13 -2.15 -1.48
C GLY A 408 -2.95 -2.52 -2.94
N SER A 409 -1.71 -2.50 -3.43
CA SER A 409 -1.36 -2.94 -4.78
C SER A 409 -0.89 -4.40 -4.80
N PHE A 410 -0.62 -4.95 -5.99
CA PHE A 410 0.05 -6.26 -6.13
C PHE A 410 1.40 -6.33 -5.39
N ALA A 411 2.01 -5.18 -5.10
CA ALA A 411 3.28 -5.07 -4.39
C ALA A 411 3.14 -5.06 -2.86
N VAL A 412 1.94 -4.94 -2.32
CA VAL A 412 1.73 -4.85 -0.87
C VAL A 412 1.73 -6.24 -0.26
N ASP A 413 2.48 -6.44 0.82
CA ASP A 413 2.48 -7.69 1.57
C ASP A 413 1.23 -7.82 2.47
N PRO A 414 0.69 -9.04 2.67
CA PRO A 414 -0.45 -9.24 3.57
C PRO A 414 -0.32 -8.61 4.96
N VAL A 415 0.87 -8.52 5.55
CA VAL A 415 1.05 -7.89 6.88
C VAL A 415 0.74 -6.39 6.86
N ALA A 416 0.93 -5.74 5.71
CA ALA A 416 0.68 -4.32 5.48
C ALA A 416 -0.60 -4.08 4.66
N CYS A 417 -1.53 -5.04 4.63
CA CYS A 417 -2.78 -4.92 3.89
C CYS A 417 -3.99 -5.30 4.76
N ARG A 418 -4.93 -4.35 4.90
CA ARG A 418 -6.18 -4.51 5.65
C ARG A 418 -7.29 -3.73 4.97
N GLY A 419 -8.54 -4.14 5.22
CA GLY A 419 -9.70 -3.35 4.80
C GLY A 419 -9.67 -1.92 5.35
N THR A 420 -9.00 -1.68 6.49
CA THR A 420 -8.83 -0.36 7.13
C THR A 420 -7.57 0.40 6.72
N PHE A 421 -6.61 -0.23 6.03
CA PHE A 421 -5.29 0.37 5.81
C PHE A 421 -5.36 1.64 4.95
N ARG A 422 -4.86 2.77 5.47
CA ARG A 422 -4.89 4.06 4.77
C ARG A 422 -3.50 4.35 4.22
N ASN A 423 -3.34 4.31 2.90
CA ASN A 423 -2.19 4.90 2.24
C ASN A 423 -2.53 6.35 1.84
N TRP A 424 -1.53 7.21 1.67
CA TRP A 424 -1.71 8.57 1.21
C TRP A 424 -0.49 9.03 0.42
N ASP A 425 -0.72 9.88 -0.58
CA ASP A 425 0.38 10.54 -1.28
C ASP A 425 -0.11 11.88 -1.84
N HIS A 426 0.82 12.72 -2.29
CA HIS A 426 0.48 13.94 -3.00
C HIS A 426 -0.30 13.59 -4.28
N PRO A 427 -1.32 14.39 -4.65
CA PRO A 427 -2.21 14.10 -5.79
C PRO A 427 -1.51 14.08 -7.15
N VAL A 428 -0.25 14.57 -7.22
CA VAL A 428 0.58 14.56 -8.42
C VAL A 428 1.40 13.27 -8.58
N ARG A 429 1.52 12.43 -7.56
CA ARG A 429 2.34 11.21 -7.64
C ARG A 429 1.66 10.16 -8.48
N ARG A 430 2.47 9.48 -9.28
CA ARG A 430 2.03 8.42 -10.22
C ARG A 430 3.09 7.37 -10.50
N GLN A 431 4.26 7.49 -9.87
CA GLN A 431 5.26 6.42 -9.85
C GLN A 431 4.82 5.25 -8.97
N ILE A 432 3.99 5.54 -7.96
CA ILE A 432 3.35 4.53 -7.11
C ILE A 432 2.47 3.59 -7.94
N PHE A 433 2.16 2.41 -7.39
CA PHE A 433 1.31 1.43 -8.06
C PHE A 433 -0.19 1.77 -7.91
N SER A 434 -0.56 2.98 -8.34
CA SER A 434 -1.90 3.55 -8.22
C SER A 434 -2.75 3.36 -9.48
N GLY A 435 -3.96 2.89 -9.26
CA GLY A 435 -5.09 2.95 -10.17
C GLY A 435 -6.27 3.62 -9.48
N PHE A 436 -7.48 3.29 -9.90
CA PHE A 436 -8.70 3.80 -9.28
C PHE A 436 -9.92 3.01 -9.72
N ARG A 437 -11.02 3.28 -9.03
CA ARG A 437 -12.37 2.79 -9.29
C ARG A 437 -13.31 3.97 -9.20
N THR A 438 -14.42 3.92 -9.92
CA THR A 438 -15.38 5.03 -9.90
C THR A 438 -16.64 4.70 -9.12
N ALA A 439 -17.31 5.75 -8.70
CA ALA A 439 -18.59 5.71 -8.00
C ALA A 439 -19.52 6.77 -8.58
N ARG A 440 -20.82 6.63 -8.34
CA ARG A 440 -21.82 7.66 -8.61
C ARG A 440 -22.87 7.65 -7.50
N SER A 441 -23.40 8.82 -7.18
CA SER A 441 -24.51 8.90 -6.23
C SER A 441 -25.74 8.19 -6.78
N GLU A 442 -26.55 7.61 -5.91
CA GLU A 442 -27.90 7.16 -6.30
C GLU A 442 -28.75 8.39 -6.63
N ALA A 443 -29.49 8.33 -7.74
CA ALA A 443 -30.43 9.40 -8.08
C ALA A 443 -31.60 9.33 -7.09
N VAL A 444 -31.85 10.45 -6.40
CA VAL A 444 -32.97 10.59 -5.43
C VAL A 444 -34.31 10.58 -6.16
#